data_AF-A0A061NTY0-F1
#
_entry.id   AF-A0A061NTY0-F1
#
_cell.length_a   1.000
_cell.length_b   1.000
_cell.length_c   1.000
_cell.angle_alpha   90.00
_cell.angle_beta   90.00
_cell.angle_gamma   90.00
#
_symmetry.space_group_name_H-M   'P 1'
#
loop_
_entity.id
_entity.type
_entity.pdbx_description
1 polymer ?
#
loop_
_entity_poly.entity_id
_entity_poly.type
_entity_poly.pdbx_seq_one_letter_code
_entity_poly.pdbx_strand_id
1 'polypeptide(L)'
;MIPTMIGAMLFLIPLPVGEDGQWLVLIAVMADAVLAWTEPIIVELLVAVLLFSGVASLLATVAKPNWLMQSKLHPLFVVHPIWLVIRLVGATFAAMVYVQWGPAFLLSEFTGGEVLTNLLPTLAVWTFIMGMLLPLLVDYGLMEWLGTMANKVMRRCFNCLVVLLSILSLRGWEIIW
;
A
#
# COMPACT_ATOMS: atom_id res chain seq x y z
N MET A 1 -21.54 5.05 16.98
CA MET A 1 -20.70 5.30 18.17
C MET A 1 -19.70 4.19 18.42
N ILE A 2 -20.11 2.92 18.61
CA ILE A 2 -19.19 1.78 18.85
C ILE A 2 -18.15 1.60 17.71
N PRO A 3 -18.52 1.59 16.41
CA PRO A 3 -17.55 1.37 15.34
C PRO A 3 -16.54 2.52 15.20
N THR A 4 -17.03 3.77 15.38
CA THR A 4 -16.20 4.98 15.33
C THR A 4 -15.14 5.00 16.42
N MET A 5 -15.47 4.56 17.64
CA MET A 5 -14.50 4.45 18.75
C MET A 5 -13.44 3.39 18.48
N ILE A 6 -13.83 2.24 17.94
CA ILE A 6 -12.89 1.17 17.58
C ILE A 6 -11.92 1.64 16.50
N GLY A 7 -12.43 2.28 15.43
CA GLY A 7 -11.60 2.87 14.39
C GLY A 7 -10.64 3.93 14.95
N ALA A 8 -11.11 4.80 15.83
CA ALA A 8 -10.26 5.80 16.47
C ALA A 8 -9.13 5.16 17.30
N MET A 9 -9.43 4.17 18.13
CA MET A 9 -8.40 3.47 18.90
C MET A 9 -7.38 2.77 18.01
N LEU A 10 -7.83 2.14 16.92
CA LEU A 10 -6.98 1.43 15.97
C LEU A 10 -6.04 2.36 15.17
N PHE A 11 -6.47 3.59 14.84
CA PHE A 11 -5.70 4.52 14.00
C PHE A 11 -4.93 5.62 14.75
N LEU A 12 -5.35 6.01 15.97
CA LEU A 12 -4.80 7.17 16.67
C LEU A 12 -3.92 6.85 17.87
N ILE A 13 -3.90 5.60 18.33
CA ILE A 13 -3.05 5.19 19.44
C ILE A 13 -1.74 4.69 18.84
N PRO A 14 -0.67 5.51 18.88
CA PRO A 14 0.65 5.00 18.54
C PRO A 14 1.13 4.13 19.71
N LEU A 15 1.60 2.93 19.40
CA LEU A 15 2.29 2.06 20.33
C LEU A 15 3.79 2.16 20.10
N PRO A 16 4.60 2.26 21.16
CA PRO A 16 6.03 2.06 21.05
C PRO A 16 6.28 0.56 20.82
N VAL A 17 6.83 0.19 19.68
CA VAL A 17 7.14 -1.20 19.32
C VAL A 17 8.64 -1.31 19.04
N GLY A 18 9.30 -2.24 19.72
CA GLY A 18 10.73 -2.53 19.56
C GLY A 18 11.66 -1.73 20.49
N GLU A 19 12.90 -2.23 20.63
CA GLU A 19 13.96 -1.63 21.45
C GLU A 19 14.44 -0.26 20.92
N ASP A 20 14.12 0.08 19.66
CA ASP A 20 14.49 1.33 18.98
C ASP A 20 13.46 2.46 19.12
N GLY A 21 12.37 2.26 19.87
CA GLY A 21 11.38 3.31 20.13
C GLY A 21 10.57 3.75 18.91
N GLN A 22 10.35 2.86 17.93
CA GLN A 22 9.53 3.18 16.77
C GLN A 22 8.05 3.29 17.14
N TRP A 23 7.41 4.36 16.69
CA TRP A 23 6.00 4.62 16.92
C TRP A 23 5.17 4.07 15.77
N LEU A 24 4.54 2.93 15.99
CA LEU A 24 3.64 2.30 15.02
C LEU A 24 2.19 2.49 15.45
N VAL A 25 1.32 2.67 14.46
CA VAL A 25 -0.13 2.68 14.70
C VAL A 25 -0.57 1.26 15.03
N LEU A 26 -1.55 1.08 15.93
CA LEU A 26 -2.02 -0.23 16.38
C LEU A 26 -2.38 -1.18 15.22
N ILE A 27 -2.93 -0.67 14.11
CA ILE A 27 -3.22 -1.49 12.92
C ILE A 27 -1.95 -2.01 12.23
N ALA A 28 -0.89 -1.21 12.18
CA ALA A 28 0.38 -1.65 11.61
C ALA A 28 0.93 -2.84 12.41
N VAL A 29 0.85 -2.77 13.75
CA VAL A 29 1.22 -3.89 14.63
C VAL A 29 0.40 -5.15 14.34
N MET A 30 -0.91 -5.00 14.07
CA MET A 30 -1.76 -6.11 13.68
C MET A 30 -1.39 -6.68 12.30
N ALA A 31 -1.07 -5.82 11.33
CA ALA A 31 -0.65 -6.23 9.99
C ALA A 31 0.70 -6.97 10.04
N ASP A 32 1.65 -6.47 10.81
CA ASP A 32 2.95 -7.11 11.01
C ASP A 32 2.83 -8.44 11.76
N ALA A 33 1.91 -8.54 12.72
CA ALA A 33 1.59 -9.81 13.36
C ALA A 33 1.05 -10.83 12.35
N VAL A 34 0.13 -10.44 11.46
CA VAL A 34 -0.38 -11.33 10.41
C VAL A 34 0.72 -11.70 9.41
N LEU A 35 1.59 -10.76 9.07
CA LEU A 35 2.73 -10.99 8.20
C LEU A 35 3.69 -12.03 8.81
N ALA A 36 4.07 -11.88 10.07
CA ALA A 36 4.95 -12.83 10.77
C ALA A 36 4.36 -14.25 10.82
N TRP A 37 3.02 -14.37 10.91
CA TRP A 37 2.35 -15.68 10.86
C TRP A 37 2.32 -16.29 9.46
N THR A 38 2.39 -15.47 8.41
CA THR A 38 2.27 -15.90 7.01
C THR A 38 3.61 -15.91 6.26
N GLU A 39 4.67 -15.37 6.85
CA GLU A 39 6.04 -15.28 6.33
C GLU A 39 6.54 -16.57 5.66
N PRO A 40 6.33 -17.78 6.22
CA PRO A 40 6.89 -19.00 5.63
C PRO A 40 6.30 -19.38 4.27
N ILE A 41 5.08 -18.92 3.94
CA ILE A 41 4.31 -19.36 2.76
C ILE A 41 3.97 -18.18 1.83
N ILE A 42 4.01 -16.94 2.34
CA ILE A 42 3.47 -15.79 1.63
C ILE A 42 4.20 -15.49 0.32
N VAL A 43 5.52 -15.68 0.27
CA VAL A 43 6.29 -15.44 -0.96
C VAL A 43 5.87 -16.41 -2.07
N GLU A 44 5.78 -17.70 -1.74
CA GLU A 44 5.34 -18.74 -2.69
C GLU A 44 3.90 -18.49 -3.16
N LEU A 45 3.02 -18.13 -2.23
CA LEU A 45 1.63 -17.79 -2.52
C LEU A 45 1.53 -16.59 -3.46
N LEU A 46 2.31 -15.53 -3.22
CA LEU A 46 2.29 -14.32 -4.04
C LEU A 46 2.83 -14.57 -5.45
N VAL A 47 3.91 -15.33 -5.59
CA VAL A 47 4.42 -15.76 -6.91
C VAL A 47 3.37 -16.56 -7.66
N ALA A 48 2.72 -17.53 -6.99
CA ALA A 48 1.66 -18.34 -7.59
C ALA A 48 0.46 -17.49 -8.02
N VAL A 49 0.03 -16.53 -7.20
CA VAL A 49 -1.08 -15.62 -7.51
C VAL A 49 -0.72 -14.69 -8.69
N LEU A 50 0.51 -14.16 -8.74
CA LEU A 50 0.96 -13.31 -9.85
C LEU A 50 1.01 -14.09 -11.17
N LEU A 51 1.56 -15.30 -11.15
CA LEU A 51 1.59 -16.20 -12.30
C LEU A 51 0.16 -16.56 -12.75
N PHE A 52 -0.69 -16.97 -11.82
CA PHE A 52 -2.09 -17.27 -12.10
C PHE A 52 -2.81 -16.07 -12.70
N SER A 53 -2.64 -14.88 -12.12
CA SER A 53 -3.26 -13.65 -12.60
C SER A 53 -2.79 -13.29 -14.02
N GLY A 54 -1.49 -13.40 -14.30
CA GLY A 54 -0.92 -13.16 -15.62
C GLY A 54 -1.46 -14.13 -16.68
N VAL A 55 -1.41 -15.43 -16.39
CA VAL A 55 -1.89 -16.48 -17.32
C VAL A 55 -3.39 -16.41 -17.51
N ALA A 56 -4.16 -16.25 -16.44
CA ALA A 56 -5.61 -16.13 -16.53
C ALA A 56 -6.04 -14.88 -17.31
N SER A 57 -5.36 -13.74 -17.13
CA SER A 57 -5.63 -12.54 -17.94
C SER A 57 -5.27 -12.70 -19.41
N LEU A 58 -4.16 -13.37 -19.72
CA LEU A 58 -3.79 -13.70 -21.10
C LEU A 58 -4.86 -14.57 -21.76
N LEU A 59 -5.22 -15.68 -21.09
CA LEU A 59 -6.23 -16.62 -21.60
C LEU A 59 -7.61 -15.95 -21.74
N ALA A 60 -8.02 -15.15 -20.76
CA ALA A 60 -9.28 -14.41 -20.81
C ALA A 60 -9.34 -13.43 -21.99
N THR A 61 -8.23 -12.75 -22.27
CA THR A 61 -8.17 -11.75 -23.34
C THR A 61 -8.14 -12.39 -24.74
N VAL A 62 -7.49 -13.55 -24.88
CA VAL A 62 -7.40 -14.29 -26.15
C VAL A 62 -8.67 -15.10 -26.43
N ALA A 63 -9.14 -15.87 -25.45
CA ALA A 63 -10.27 -16.79 -25.63
C ALA A 63 -11.65 -16.11 -25.54
N LYS A 64 -11.73 -14.94 -24.90
CA LYS A 64 -12.96 -14.15 -24.69
C LYS A 64 -14.21 -15.01 -24.39
N PRO A 65 -14.18 -15.88 -23.36
CA PRO A 65 -15.29 -16.79 -23.11
C PRO A 65 -16.57 -16.02 -22.74
N ASN A 66 -17.70 -16.41 -23.33
CA ASN A 66 -18.99 -15.72 -23.17
C ASN A 66 -19.47 -15.65 -21.71
N TRP A 67 -19.18 -16.68 -20.89
CA TRP A 67 -19.41 -16.62 -19.43
C TRP A 67 -18.68 -15.43 -18.82
N LEU A 68 -17.37 -15.31 -19.09
CA LEU A 68 -16.52 -14.36 -18.38
C LEU A 68 -16.90 -12.92 -18.75
N MET A 69 -17.25 -12.69 -20.01
CA MET A 69 -17.74 -11.42 -20.55
C MET A 69 -19.04 -10.94 -19.88
N GLN A 70 -19.88 -11.86 -19.39
CA GLN A 70 -21.14 -11.52 -18.71
C GLN A 70 -21.06 -11.57 -17.18
N SER A 71 -19.92 -11.95 -16.62
CA SER A 71 -19.75 -12.11 -15.18
C SER A 71 -19.19 -10.85 -14.51
N LYS A 72 -19.42 -10.70 -13.19
CA LYS A 72 -18.76 -9.68 -12.36
C LYS A 72 -17.23 -9.81 -12.31
N LEU A 73 -16.69 -10.93 -12.81
CA LEU A 73 -15.25 -11.21 -12.88
C LEU A 73 -14.60 -10.63 -14.14
N HIS A 74 -15.38 -10.14 -15.11
CA HIS A 74 -14.85 -9.52 -16.34
C HIS A 74 -13.73 -8.50 -16.08
N PRO A 75 -13.89 -7.46 -15.22
CA PRO A 75 -12.85 -6.47 -14.98
C PRO A 75 -11.61 -7.01 -14.25
N LEU A 76 -11.69 -8.18 -13.60
CA LEU A 76 -10.56 -8.77 -12.90
C LEU A 76 -9.57 -9.43 -13.87
N PHE A 77 -10.10 -10.06 -14.93
CA PHE A 77 -9.33 -10.85 -15.88
C PHE A 77 -9.09 -10.15 -17.22
N VAL A 78 -10.08 -9.41 -17.73
CA VAL A 78 -9.98 -8.65 -18.99
C VAL A 78 -9.64 -7.20 -18.66
N VAL A 79 -8.35 -6.89 -18.73
CA VAL A 79 -7.79 -5.56 -18.47
C VAL A 79 -7.34 -4.89 -19.77
N HIS A 80 -7.17 -3.57 -19.75
CA HIS A 80 -6.63 -2.85 -20.91
C HIS A 80 -5.29 -3.47 -21.37
N PRO A 81 -4.98 -3.52 -22.68
CA PRO A 81 -3.77 -4.17 -23.19
C PRO A 81 -2.47 -3.72 -22.50
N ILE A 82 -2.36 -2.44 -22.15
CA ILE A 82 -1.22 -1.89 -21.40
C ILE A 82 -1.07 -2.56 -20.03
N TRP A 83 -2.17 -2.70 -19.28
CA TRP A 83 -2.19 -3.36 -17.97
C TRP A 83 -1.92 -4.86 -18.08
N LEU A 84 -2.34 -5.49 -19.17
CA LEU A 84 -2.04 -6.89 -19.44
C LEU A 84 -0.53 -7.10 -19.67
N VAL A 85 0.12 -6.22 -20.44
CA VAL A 85 1.59 -6.28 -20.64
C VAL A 85 2.31 -6.12 -19.31
N ILE A 86 1.94 -5.13 -18.49
CA ILE A 86 2.53 -4.92 -17.16
C ILE A 86 2.34 -6.17 -16.27
N ARG A 87 1.15 -6.78 -16.30
CA ARG A 87 0.86 -7.99 -15.51
C ARG A 87 1.70 -9.20 -15.96
N LEU A 88 1.91 -9.37 -17.25
CA LEU A 88 2.79 -10.42 -17.79
C LEU A 88 4.26 -10.18 -17.46
N VAL A 89 4.74 -8.94 -17.60
CA VAL A 89 6.11 -8.55 -17.25
C VAL A 89 6.35 -8.73 -15.75
N GLY A 90 5.41 -8.32 -14.90
CA GLY A 90 5.48 -8.55 -13.45
C GLY A 90 5.49 -10.03 -13.08
N ALA A 91 4.63 -10.84 -13.69
CA ALA A 91 4.57 -12.28 -13.44
C ALA A 91 5.85 -13.01 -13.88
N THR A 92 6.42 -12.62 -15.04
CA THR A 92 7.70 -13.18 -15.52
C THR A 92 8.86 -12.77 -14.62
N PHE A 93 8.96 -11.52 -14.19
CA PHE A 93 9.98 -11.09 -13.24
C PHE A 93 9.85 -11.78 -11.89
N ALA A 94 8.64 -11.93 -11.34
CA ALA A 94 8.43 -12.67 -10.10
C ALA A 94 8.90 -14.13 -10.20
N ALA A 95 8.60 -14.80 -11.32
CA ALA A 95 9.07 -16.17 -11.57
C ALA A 95 10.59 -16.27 -11.74
N MET A 96 11.21 -15.32 -12.45
CA MET A 96 12.66 -15.26 -12.64
C MET A 96 13.39 -15.08 -11.31
N VAL A 97 12.92 -14.16 -10.46
CA VAL A 97 13.50 -13.93 -9.13
C VAL A 97 13.29 -15.14 -8.23
N TYR A 98 12.11 -15.76 -8.25
CA TYR A 98 11.82 -16.94 -7.44
C TYR A 98 12.71 -18.14 -7.79
N VAL A 99 12.89 -18.42 -9.08
CA VAL A 99 13.75 -19.52 -9.58
C VAL A 99 15.25 -19.13 -9.56
N GLN A 100 15.58 -17.91 -9.14
CA GLN A 100 16.95 -17.37 -9.16
C GLN A 100 17.59 -17.44 -10.55
N TRP A 101 16.78 -17.24 -11.60
CA TRP A 101 17.19 -17.38 -12.99
C TRP A 101 16.95 -16.09 -13.77
N GLY A 102 18.02 -15.35 -14.07
CA GLY A 102 17.94 -14.05 -14.72
C GLY A 102 19.25 -13.25 -14.70
N PRO A 103 19.26 -12.04 -15.29
CA PRO A 103 20.42 -11.15 -15.26
C PRO A 103 20.70 -10.68 -13.83
N ALA A 104 21.98 -10.52 -13.49
CA ALA A 104 22.43 -10.20 -12.13
C ALA A 104 21.79 -8.92 -11.53
N PHE A 105 21.40 -7.96 -12.37
CA PHE A 105 20.70 -6.75 -11.91
C PHE A 105 19.29 -7.04 -11.34
N LEU A 106 18.60 -8.09 -11.81
CA LEU A 106 17.28 -8.48 -11.29
C LEU A 106 17.39 -9.40 -10.06
N LEU A 107 18.46 -10.19 -9.97
CA LEU A 107 18.67 -11.15 -8.88
C LEU A 107 19.39 -10.54 -7.67
N SER A 108 19.84 -9.30 -7.76
CA SER A 108 20.55 -8.69 -6.63
C SER A 108 19.63 -8.58 -5.42
N GLU A 109 20.21 -8.81 -4.23
CA GLU A 109 19.48 -8.79 -2.96
C GLU A 109 18.78 -7.44 -2.74
N PHE A 110 19.36 -6.34 -3.22
CA PHE A 110 18.80 -4.99 -3.10
C PHE A 110 17.77 -4.62 -4.17
N THR A 111 17.51 -5.49 -5.15
CA THR A 111 16.54 -5.22 -6.23
C THR A 111 15.40 -6.23 -6.20
N GLY A 112 15.43 -7.26 -7.05
CA GLY A 112 14.34 -8.21 -7.17
C GLY A 112 14.17 -9.09 -5.95
N GLY A 113 15.27 -9.42 -5.26
CA GLY A 113 15.25 -10.16 -3.98
C GLY A 113 14.40 -9.44 -2.95
N GLU A 114 14.82 -8.24 -2.54
CA GLU A 114 14.10 -7.40 -1.57
C GLU A 114 12.63 -7.15 -1.95
N VAL A 115 12.39 -6.88 -3.24
CA VAL A 115 11.04 -6.65 -3.75
C VAL A 115 10.15 -7.86 -3.51
N LEU A 116 10.63 -9.08 -3.78
CA LEU A 116 9.82 -10.29 -3.68
C LEU A 116 9.73 -10.83 -2.24
N THR A 117 10.81 -10.76 -1.46
CA THR A 117 10.88 -11.38 -0.13
C THR A 117 10.37 -10.49 0.98
N ASN A 118 10.49 -9.16 0.86
CA ASN A 118 10.18 -8.23 1.94
C ASN A 118 9.08 -7.25 1.53
N LEU A 119 9.21 -6.58 0.39
CA LEU A 119 8.25 -5.53 0.00
C LEU A 119 6.91 -6.11 -0.43
N LEU A 120 6.87 -7.09 -1.32
CA LEU A 120 5.63 -7.69 -1.81
C LEU A 120 4.78 -8.29 -0.68
N PRO A 121 5.33 -9.13 0.22
CA PRO A 121 4.60 -9.67 1.36
C PRO A 121 4.03 -8.60 2.27
N THR A 122 4.87 -7.64 2.65
CA THR A 122 4.47 -6.53 3.53
C THR A 122 3.34 -5.74 2.90
N LEU A 123 3.49 -5.32 1.64
CA LEU A 123 2.48 -4.57 0.93
C LEU A 123 1.18 -5.37 0.73
N ALA A 124 1.27 -6.68 0.47
CA ALA A 124 0.11 -7.54 0.27
C ALA A 124 -0.71 -7.65 1.55
N VAL A 125 -0.08 -7.95 2.70
CA VAL A 125 -0.76 -8.06 3.99
C VAL A 125 -1.29 -6.70 4.43
N TRP A 126 -0.48 -5.64 4.33
CA TRP A 126 -0.90 -4.30 4.70
C TRP A 126 -2.08 -3.82 3.86
N THR A 127 -2.06 -4.05 2.54
CA THR A 127 -3.18 -3.70 1.66
C THR A 127 -4.42 -4.53 1.99
N PHE A 128 -4.25 -5.81 2.34
CA PHE A 128 -5.38 -6.66 2.74
C PHE A 128 -6.05 -6.15 4.02
N ILE A 129 -5.26 -5.88 5.06
CA ILE A 129 -5.76 -5.35 6.34
C ILE A 129 -6.37 -3.96 6.13
N MET A 130 -5.66 -3.04 5.48
CA MET A 130 -6.17 -1.68 5.22
C MET A 130 -7.41 -1.71 4.32
N GLY A 131 -7.47 -2.58 3.32
CA GLY A 131 -8.63 -2.75 2.46
C GLY A 131 -9.88 -3.17 3.23
N MET A 132 -9.72 -4.04 4.23
CA MET A 132 -10.82 -4.44 5.12
C MET A 132 -11.21 -3.33 6.11
N LEU A 133 -10.26 -2.45 6.48
CA LEU A 133 -10.48 -1.33 7.41
C LEU A 133 -10.87 -0.01 6.72
N LEU A 134 -10.76 0.11 5.39
CA LEU A 134 -11.21 1.27 4.61
C LEU A 134 -12.68 1.62 4.86
N PRO A 135 -13.63 0.65 4.91
CA PRO A 135 -15.01 0.94 5.31
C PRO A 135 -15.09 1.55 6.71
N LEU A 136 -14.27 1.06 7.65
CA LEU A 136 -14.20 1.58 9.02
C LEU A 136 -13.77 3.06 9.05
N LEU A 137 -12.81 3.42 8.19
CA LEU A 137 -12.32 4.79 8.03
C LEU A 137 -13.36 5.72 7.41
N VAL A 138 -13.95 5.30 6.29
CA VAL A 138 -14.78 6.17 5.44
C VAL A 138 -16.24 6.19 5.89
N ASP A 139 -16.83 5.02 6.13
CA ASP A 139 -18.28 4.89 6.33
C ASP A 139 -18.72 5.15 7.77
N TYR A 140 -17.85 4.97 8.77
CA TYR A 140 -18.21 5.10 10.19
C TYR A 140 -17.84 6.45 10.82
N GLY A 141 -17.64 7.47 9.98
CA GLY A 141 -17.41 8.86 10.42
C GLY A 141 -16.04 9.12 11.05
N LEU A 142 -15.11 8.14 11.02
CA LEU A 142 -13.74 8.35 11.47
C LEU A 142 -13.03 9.38 10.58
N MET A 143 -13.24 9.33 9.27
CA MET A 143 -12.71 10.33 8.32
C MET A 143 -13.28 11.73 8.56
N GLU A 144 -14.55 11.83 8.97
CA GLU A 144 -15.16 13.12 9.34
C GLU A 144 -14.54 13.66 10.63
N TRP A 145 -14.38 12.83 11.65
CA TRP A 145 -13.71 13.20 12.91
C TRP A 145 -12.24 13.56 12.69
N LEU A 146 -11.47 12.72 11.98
CA LEU A 146 -10.08 12.99 11.60
C LEU A 146 -9.98 14.27 10.77
N GLY A 147 -10.90 14.49 9.84
CA GLY A 147 -10.98 15.70 9.02
C GLY A 147 -11.18 16.96 9.85
N THR A 148 -12.05 16.92 10.88
CA THR A 148 -12.23 18.06 11.79
C THR A 148 -11.00 18.34 12.66
N MET A 149 -10.34 17.31 13.19
CA MET A 149 -9.08 17.47 13.95
C MET A 149 -7.94 17.95 13.07
N ALA A 150 -7.76 17.34 11.89
CA ALA A 150 -6.75 17.71 10.91
C ALA A 150 -6.96 19.15 10.41
N ASN A 151 -8.20 19.59 10.17
CA ASN A 151 -8.49 20.97 9.80
C ASN A 151 -8.02 21.98 10.86
N LYS A 152 -8.14 21.64 12.15
CA LYS A 152 -7.65 22.52 13.23
C LYS A 152 -6.13 22.63 13.21
N VAL A 153 -5.43 21.51 13.03
CA VAL A 153 -3.95 21.49 12.92
C VAL A 153 -3.51 22.20 11.64
N MET A 154 -4.11 21.86 10.50
CA MET A 154 -3.80 22.43 9.19
C MET A 154 -3.99 23.94 9.18
N ARG A 155 -5.10 24.47 9.72
CA ARG A 155 -5.28 25.92 9.88
C ARG A 155 -4.19 26.57 10.71
N ARG A 156 -3.71 25.91 11.77
CA ARG A 156 -2.62 26.45 12.61
C ARG A 156 -1.29 26.44 11.87
N CYS A 157 -0.97 25.36 11.15
CA CYS A 157 0.24 25.24 10.34
C CYS A 157 0.26 26.26 9.20
N PHE A 158 -0.84 26.44 8.47
CA PHE A 158 -0.93 27.43 7.39
C PHE A 158 -0.80 28.86 7.91
N ASN A 159 -1.49 29.22 9.00
CA ASN A 159 -1.33 30.54 9.59
C ASN A 159 0.12 30.78 10.07
N CYS A 160 0.79 29.76 10.61
CA CYS A 160 2.18 29.87 11.03
C CYS A 160 3.14 30.02 9.84
N LEU A 161 2.95 29.23 8.77
CA LEU A 161 3.76 29.26 7.55
C LEU A 161 3.62 30.61 6.83
N VAL A 162 2.41 31.14 6.71
CA VAL A 162 2.15 32.45 6.10
C VAL A 162 2.78 33.57 6.92
N VAL A 163 2.71 33.52 8.25
CA VAL A 163 3.37 34.51 9.12
C VAL A 163 4.89 34.41 9.02
N LEU A 164 5.46 33.20 8.97
CA LEU A 164 6.91 32.98 8.82
C LEU A 164 7.42 33.54 7.49
N LEU A 165 6.70 33.30 6.38
CA LEU A 165 7.03 33.84 5.06
C LEU A 165 6.93 35.37 5.03
N SER A 166 5.93 35.96 5.68
CA SER A 166 5.82 37.43 5.81
C SER A 166 6.99 38.03 6.62
N ILE A 167 7.43 37.37 7.69
CA ILE A 167 8.58 37.82 8.50
C ILE A 167 9.90 37.64 7.74
N LEU A 168 10.06 36.55 6.97
CA LEU A 168 11.25 36.32 6.14
C LEU A 168 11.31 37.29 4.96
N SER A 169 10.17 37.67 4.38
CA SER A 169 10.08 38.72 3.35
C SER A 169 10.51 40.09 3.90
N LEU A 170 10.10 40.43 5.13
CA LEU A 170 10.49 41.68 5.79
C LEU A 170 11.96 41.68 6.24
N ARG A 171 12.49 40.55 6.74
CA ARG A 171 13.92 40.42 7.13
C ARG A 171 14.86 40.27 5.92
N GLY A 172 14.36 39.80 4.78
CA GLY A 172 15.11 39.71 3.52
C GLY A 172 15.44 41.08 2.91
N TRP A 173 14.77 42.15 3.35
CA TRP A 173 15.05 43.52 2.92
C TRP A 173 16.10 44.27 3.77
N GLU A 174 16.44 43.79 4.97
CA GLU A 174 17.43 44.44 5.85
C GLU A 174 18.88 43.93 5.65
N ILE A 175 19.12 42.98 4.74
CA ILE A 175 20.45 42.38 4.50
C ILE A 175 21.04 42.86 3.14
N ILE A 176 20.38 43.78 2.44
CA ILE A 176 20.82 44.30 1.12
C ILE A 176 21.20 45.80 1.16
N TRP A 177 21.31 46.42 2.34
CA TRP A 177 21.93 47.74 2.50
C TRP A 177 22.90 47.77 3.67
#